data_AF-A0A0G1TXT8-F1
#
_entry.id   AF-A0A0G1TXT8-F1
#
_cell.length_a   1.000
_cell.length_b   1.000
_cell.length_c   1.000
_cell.angle_alpha   90.00
_cell.angle_beta   90.00
_cell.angle_gamma   90.00
#
_symmetry.space_group_name_H-M   'P 1'
#
loop_
_entity.id
_entity.type
_entity.pdbx_description
1 polymer ?
#
loop_
_entity_poly.entity_id
_entity_poly.type
_entity_poly.pdbx_seq_one_letter_code
_entity_poly.pdbx_strand_id
1 'polypeptide(L)'
;MNLIFEALSWAAMLALIITSVPQITLNFKRKSTEGVSWLTYGLLLFGMTVLFLRSLFTTDDFILKLNYGAGAFVILIVNLQFIFYRNKKRD
;
A
#
# COMPACT_ATOMS: atom_id res chain seq x y z
N MET A 1 -19.14 -9.38 15.05
CA MET A 1 -18.34 -9.58 13.82
C MET A 1 -19.31 -9.47 12.65
N ASN A 2 -19.17 -8.45 11.81
CA ASN A 2 -20.14 -8.14 10.76
C ASN A 2 -19.53 -8.56 9.41
N LEU A 3 -20.03 -9.66 8.86
CA LEU A 3 -19.56 -10.32 7.63
C LEU A 3 -19.33 -9.34 6.48
N ILE A 4 -20.15 -8.31 6.38
CA ILE A 4 -20.04 -7.28 5.33
C ILE A 4 -18.71 -6.51 5.46
N PHE A 5 -18.31 -6.13 6.67
CA PHE A 5 -17.08 -5.38 6.90
C PHE A 5 -15.84 -6.22 6.60
N GLU A 6 -15.84 -7.51 6.94
CA GLU A 6 -14.76 -8.43 6.58
C GLU A 6 -14.66 -8.64 5.07
N ALA A 7 -15.79 -8.89 4.40
CA ALA A 7 -15.83 -9.07 2.96
C ALA A 7 -15.29 -7.83 2.23
N LEU A 8 -15.70 -6.63 2.67
CA LEU A 8 -15.20 -5.37 2.13
C LEU A 8 -13.70 -5.17 2.42
N SER A 9 -13.23 -5.55 3.61
CA SER A 9 -11.82 -5.46 3.98
C SER A 9 -10.95 -6.34 3.08
N TRP A 10 -11.37 -7.59 2.86
CA TRP A 10 -10.68 -8.51 1.96
C TRP A 10 -10.73 -8.05 0.50
N ALA A 11 -11.88 -7.58 0.03
CA ALA A 11 -12.01 -7.06 -1.34
C ALA A 11 -11.10 -5.84 -1.58
N ALA A 12 -11.05 -4.91 -0.63
CA ALA A 12 -10.15 -3.75 -0.69
C ALA A 12 -8.68 -4.19 -0.70
N MET A 13 -8.31 -5.17 0.13
CA MET A 13 -6.95 -5.70 0.17
C MET A 13 -6.56 -6.36 -1.16
N LEU A 14 -7.44 -7.17 -1.76
CA LEU A 14 -7.18 -7.80 -3.06
C LEU A 14 -6.99 -6.76 -4.16
N ALA A 15 -7.83 -5.72 -4.21
CA ALA A 15 -7.68 -4.64 -5.18
C ALA A 15 -6.33 -3.91 -5.02
N LEU A 16 -5.90 -3.70 -3.78
CA LEU A 16 -4.60 -3.08 -3.47
C LEU A 16 -3.42 -3.94 -3.93
N ILE A 17 -3.48 -5.26 -3.70
CA ILE A 17 -2.45 -6.21 -4.15
C ILE A 17 -2.38 -6.25 -5.68
N ILE A 18 -3.54 -6.41 -6.35
CA ILE A 18 -3.62 -6.54 -7.80
C ILE A 18 -3.10 -5.29 -8.51
N THR A 19 -3.26 -4.12 -7.91
CA THR A 19 -2.72 -2.87 -8.47
C THR A 19 -1.24 -2.68 -8.13
N SER A 20 -0.85 -2.91 -6.89
CA SER A 20 0.47 -2.55 -6.39
C SER A 20 1.55 -3.56 -6.78
N VAL A 21 1.28 -4.87 -6.76
CA VAL A 21 2.29 -5.89 -7.07
C VAL A 21 2.76 -5.82 -8.53
N PRO A 22 1.88 -5.67 -9.53
CA PRO A 22 2.32 -5.41 -10.90
C PRO A 22 3.10 -4.11 -11.01
N GLN A 23 2.70 -3.05 -10.29
CA GLN A 23 3.43 -1.78 -10.29
C GLN A 23 4.84 -1.93 -9.71
N ILE A 24 5.00 -2.66 -8.61
CA ILE A 24 6.31 -2.98 -8.01
C ILE A 24 7.19 -3.71 -9.03
N THR A 25 6.62 -4.72 -9.69
CA THR A 25 7.32 -5.52 -10.69
C THR A 25 7.72 -4.66 -11.89
N LEU A 26 6.83 -3.79 -12.35
CA LEU A 26 7.04 -2.91 -13.49
C LEU A 26 8.12 -1.86 -13.20
N ASN A 27 8.06 -1.22 -12.03
CA ASN A 27 9.09 -0.29 -11.56
C ASN A 27 10.46 -0.97 -11.48
N PHE A 28 10.51 -2.21 -10.97
CA PHE A 28 11.74 -2.98 -10.90
C PHE A 28 12.29 -3.35 -12.28
N LYS A 29 11.43 -3.74 -13.23
CA LYS A 29 11.81 -4.06 -14.61
C LYS A 29 12.31 -2.82 -15.36
N ARG A 30 11.63 -1.69 -15.21
CA ARG A 30 11.98 -0.42 -15.87
C ARG A 30 13.14 0.30 -15.20
N LYS A 31 13.47 -0.05 -13.95
CA LYS A 31 14.41 0.70 -13.09
C LYS A 31 14.07 2.19 -13.00
N SER A 32 12.79 2.52 -13.11
CA SER A 32 12.25 3.88 -13.15
C SER A 32 10.81 3.84 -12.64
N THR A 33 10.39 4.92 -11.98
CA THR A 33 9.00 5.16 -11.56
C THR A 33 8.34 6.25 -12.41
N GLU A 34 8.82 6.48 -13.63
CA GLU A 34 8.20 7.42 -14.57
C GLU A 34 6.79 6.98 -14.98
N GLY A 35 5.91 7.98 -15.13
CA GLY A 35 4.50 7.77 -15.43
C GLY A 35 3.65 7.36 -14.22
N VAL A 36 4.24 7.29 -13.02
CA VAL A 36 3.54 6.95 -11.78
C VAL A 36 3.55 8.16 -10.84
N SER A 37 2.38 8.51 -10.29
CA SER A 37 2.25 9.63 -9.36
C SER A 37 2.78 9.28 -7.98
N TRP A 38 3.89 9.90 -7.57
CA TRP A 38 4.42 9.78 -6.20
C TRP A 38 3.42 10.27 -5.16
N LEU A 39 2.68 11.35 -5.44
CA LEU A 39 1.71 11.92 -4.50
C LEU A 39 0.58 10.93 -4.21
N THR A 40 0.09 10.23 -5.25
CA THR A 40 -0.98 9.23 -5.09
C THR A 40 -0.53 8.09 -4.18
N TYR A 41 0.64 7.50 -4.44
CA TYR A 41 1.17 6.42 -3.60
C TYR A 41 1.62 6.89 -2.21
N GLY A 42 2.05 8.15 -2.08
CA GLY A 42 2.38 8.76 -0.79
C GLY A 42 1.14 8.98 0.09
N LEU A 43 0.05 9.48 -0.49
CA LEU A 43 -1.23 9.63 0.21
C LEU A 43 -1.86 8.27 0.55
N LEU A 44 -1.75 7.27 -0.34
CA LEU A 44 -2.14 5.90 -0.04
C LEU A 44 -1.36 5.34 1.16
N LEU A 45 -0.05 5.55 1.21
CA LEU A 45 0.78 5.11 2.34
C LEU A 45 0.33 5.78 3.64
N PHE A 46 0.13 7.09 3.61
CA PHE A 46 -0.33 7.85 4.75
C PHE A 46 -1.70 7.33 5.25
N GLY A 47 -2.66 7.20 4.34
CA GLY A 47 -4.00 6.69 4.68
C GLY A 47 -3.97 5.29 5.27
N MET A 48 -3.23 4.35 4.67
CA MET A 48 -3.12 2.98 5.17
C MET A 48 -2.42 2.92 6.53
N THR A 49 -1.40 3.76 6.75
CA THR A 49 -0.72 3.86 8.05
C THR A 49 -1.68 4.39 9.12
N VAL A 50 -2.45 5.44 8.82
CA VAL A 50 -3.46 5.97 9.75
C VAL A 50 -4.53 4.93 10.07
N LEU A 51 -5.03 4.19 9.06
CA LEU A 51 -6.03 3.13 9.27
C LEU A 51 -5.48 1.96 10.10
N PHE A 52 -4.23 1.56 9.86
CA PHE A 52 -3.56 0.54 10.65
C PHE A 52 -3.34 0.99 12.10
N LEU A 53 -2.82 2.19 12.32
CA LEU A 53 -2.65 2.73 13.67
C LEU A 53 -3.98 2.83 14.41
N ARG A 54 -5.02 3.38 13.75
CA ARG A 54 -6.38 3.42 14.29
C ARG A 54 -6.87 2.02 14.66
N SER A 55 -6.65 1.02 13.80
CA SER A 55 -7.15 -0.32 14.06
C SER A 55 -6.47 -0.97 15.26
N LEU A 56 -5.21 -0.66 15.55
CA LEU A 56 -4.53 -1.12 16.77
C LEU A 56 -5.19 -0.61 18.06
N PHE A 57 -5.72 0.60 18.06
CA PHE A 57 -6.29 1.24 19.26
C PHE A 57 -7.82 1.17 19.36
N THR A 58 -8.54 0.94 18.26
CA THR A 58 -10.02 1.06 18.23
C THR A 58 -10.75 -0.26 17.99
N THR A 59 -10.09 -1.29 17.45
CA THR A 59 -10.74 -2.58 17.20
C THR A 59 -9.93 -3.74 17.76
N ASP A 60 -10.60 -4.80 18.16
CA ASP A 60 -9.97 -6.08 18.50
C ASP A 60 -9.92 -7.05 17.31
N ASP A 61 -10.50 -6.65 16.17
CA ASP A 61 -10.54 -7.46 14.95
C ASP A 61 -9.14 -7.65 14.35
N PHE A 62 -8.62 -8.87 14.47
CA PHE A 62 -7.32 -9.27 13.94
C PHE A 62 -7.25 -9.21 12.41
N ILE A 63 -8.32 -9.57 11.71
CA ILE A 63 -8.36 -9.58 10.24
C ILE A 63 -8.21 -8.16 9.72
N LEU A 64 -8.90 -7.20 10.33
CA LEU A 64 -8.83 -5.80 9.93
C LEU A 64 -7.43 -5.21 10.17
N LYS A 65 -6.80 -5.53 11.30
CA LYS A 65 -5.40 -5.15 11.61
C LYS A 65 -4.44 -5.72 10.57
N LEU A 66 -4.60 -7.01 10.25
CA LEU A 66 -3.77 -7.69 9.25
C LEU A 66 -3.90 -7.05 7.87
N ASN A 67 -5.13 -6.80 7.40
CA ASN A 67 -5.37 -6.22 6.07
C ASN A 67 -4.81 -4.80 5.94
N TYR A 68 -5.04 -3.91 6.92
CA TYR A 68 -4.48 -2.56 6.88
C TYR A 68 -2.95 -2.57 6.99
N GLY A 69 -2.38 -3.42 7.85
CA GLY A 69 -0.93 -3.55 7.99
C GLY A 69 -0.26 -4.07 6.72
N ALA A 70 -0.80 -5.15 6.15
CA ALA A 70 -0.31 -5.71 4.89
C ALA A 70 -0.47 -4.72 3.73
N GLY A 71 -1.58 -3.99 3.67
CA GLY A 71 -1.80 -2.95 2.67
C GLY A 71 -0.78 -1.81 2.77
N ALA A 72 -0.54 -1.32 3.99
CA ALA A 72 0.49 -0.32 4.25
C ALA A 72 1.89 -0.81 3.82
N PHE A 73 2.22 -2.08 4.11
CA PHE A 73 3.50 -2.67 3.74
C PHE A 73 3.71 -2.76 2.22
N VAL A 74 2.70 -3.20 1.46
CA VAL A 74 2.80 -3.28 -0.01
C VAL A 74 2.98 -1.88 -0.63
N ILE A 75 2.23 -0.89 -0.15
CA ILE A 75 2.36 0.50 -0.63
C ILE A 75 3.68 1.13 -0.21
N LEU A 76 4.22 0.77 0.96
CA LEU A 76 5.55 1.19 1.39
C LEU A 76 6.62 0.74 0.40
N ILE A 77 6.54 -0.49 -0.12
CA ILE A 77 7.47 -0.99 -1.13
C ILE A 77 7.45 -0.11 -2.40
N VAL A 78 6.26 0.29 -2.87
CA VAL A 78 6.14 1.20 -4.03
C VAL A 78 6.79 2.56 -3.72
N ASN A 79 6.57 3.11 -2.52
CA ASN A 79 7.17 4.38 -2.11
C ASN A 79 8.70 4.29 -1.96
N LEU A 80 9.23 3.17 -1.47
CA LEU A 80 10.67 2.93 -1.42
C LEU A 80 11.28 2.88 -2.82
N GLN A 81 10.58 2.29 -3.80
CA GLN A 81 11.01 2.34 -5.20
C GLN A 81 11.04 3.76 -5.76
N PHE A 82 10.07 4.61 -5.40
CA PHE A 82 10.12 6.03 -5.78
C PHE A 82 11.36 6.73 -5.22
N ILE A 83 11.68 6.53 -3.94
CA ILE A 83 12.86 7.15 -3.32
C ILE A 83 14.13 6.65 -4.01
N PHE A 84 14.25 5.34 -4.21
CA PHE A 84 15.43 4.72 -4.80
C PHE A 84 15.66 5.15 -6.27
N TYR A 85 14.64 5.02 -7.13
CA TYR A 85 14.78 5.32 -8.55
C TYR A 85 14.77 6.82 -8.87
N ARG A 86 14.18 7.66 -8.01
CA ARG A 86 14.28 9.12 -8.16
C ARG A 86 15.69 9.63 -7.84
N ASN A 87 16.34 9.07 -6.82
CA ASN A 87 17.72 9.43 -6.47
C ASN A 87 18.70 9.02 -7.58
N LYS A 88 18.57 7.80 -8.13
CA LYS A 88 19.42 7.32 -9.22
C LYS A 88 19.34 8.17 -10.50
N LYS A 89 18.23 8.87 -10.72
CA LYS A 89 18.04 9.72 -11.91
C LYS A 89 18.66 11.12 -11.77
N ARG A 90 19.14 11.47 -10.58
CA ARG A 90 19.68 12.79 -10.24
C ARG A 90 21.22 12.81 -10.27
N ASP A 91 21.84 11.64 -10.43
CA ASP A 91 23.27 11.43 -10.75
C ASP A 91 23.43 11.21 -12.26
#